data_AF-A0A820HRA7-F1
#
_entry.id   AF-A0A820HRA7-F1
#
_cell.length_a   1.000
_cell.length_b   1.000
_cell.length_c   1.000
_cell.angle_alpha   90.00
_cell.angle_beta   90.00
_cell.angle_gamma   90.00
#
_symmetry.space_group_name_H-M   'P 1'
#
loop_
_entity.id
_entity.type
_entity.pdbx_description
1 polymer ?
#
loop_
_entity_poly.entity_id
_entity_poly.type
_entity_poly.pdbx_seq_one_letter_code
_entity_poly.pdbx_strand_id
1 'polypeptide(L)'
;NYNQKLVPWNEITHRRRIQDQHNIFVQQVTNLNNNVTLHGVVGTSSLVNLIGFHAVASLPNDPMHDYNEGVCGQLIMAMLKEASTKRLLTYGDNDKSNKPPILRKKHLKKGKIVGTASQKMLLFKLFPMIFHDLIDQLESKEIYICLREIVSLVFACPFRKSWLSYLHSLCIRFQCLMVHLLPHMVSPKIHSVTDYAKQIEINGPAIRHWCMRFESKHQIFKRLAVKYNNFKNILYTLSKRNQLHQCLLLSISNYYTIVNEGYSVSKRDLCTLPIDI
;
A
#
# COMPACT_ATOMS: atom_id res chain seq x y z
N ASN A 1 -7.51 -30.44 -18.33
CA ASN A 1 -8.79 -29.73 -18.49
C ASN A 1 -8.72 -28.32 -17.92
N TYR A 2 -8.16 -27.39 -18.70
CA TYR A 2 -7.97 -25.97 -18.33
C TYR A 2 -9.08 -25.05 -18.87
N ASN A 3 -10.21 -25.61 -19.32
CA ASN A 3 -11.30 -24.89 -20.00
C ASN A 3 -12.50 -24.53 -19.10
N GLN A 4 -12.36 -24.53 -17.77
CA GLN A 4 -13.48 -24.24 -16.84
C GLN A 4 -13.25 -23.03 -15.91
N LYS A 5 -12.37 -22.08 -16.27
CA LYS A 5 -12.15 -20.86 -15.45
C LYS A 5 -12.36 -19.55 -16.21
N LEU A 6 -13.29 -19.53 -17.15
CA LEU A 6 -13.87 -18.28 -17.63
C LEU A 6 -15.23 -18.14 -16.94
N VAL A 7 -15.25 -17.42 -15.82
CA VAL A 7 -16.50 -16.97 -15.22
C VAL A 7 -16.99 -15.79 -16.09
N PRO A 8 -18.16 -15.89 -16.75
CA PRO A 8 -18.73 -14.81 -17.56
C PRO A 8 -18.84 -13.50 -16.77
N TRP A 9 -18.80 -12.37 -17.49
CA TRP A 9 -18.87 -11.00 -16.93
C TRP A 9 -20.05 -10.78 -15.97
N ASN A 10 -21.12 -11.55 -16.15
CA ASN A 10 -22.35 -11.49 -15.35
C ASN A 10 -22.37 -12.42 -14.13
N GLU A 11 -21.39 -13.33 -14.01
CA GLU A 11 -21.32 -14.37 -12.96
C GLU A 11 -20.21 -14.14 -11.93
N ILE A 12 -19.38 -13.09 -12.08
CA ILE A 12 -18.46 -12.66 -11.02
C ILE A 12 -19.29 -11.96 -9.94
N THR A 13 -20.01 -12.75 -9.13
CA THR A 13 -20.61 -12.24 -7.90
C THR A 13 -19.46 -11.96 -6.93
N HIS A 14 -19.04 -10.71 -6.86
CA HIS A 14 -18.22 -10.21 -5.76
C HIS A 14 -18.97 -10.46 -4.44
N ARG A 15 -18.71 -11.59 -3.79
CA ARG A 15 -19.20 -11.84 -2.44
C ARG A 15 -18.32 -11.08 -1.45
N ARG A 16 -18.59 -9.78 -1.35
CA ARG A 16 -18.08 -8.93 -0.27
C ARG A 16 -18.44 -9.55 1.07
N ARG A 17 -17.52 -9.45 2.04
CA ARG A 17 -17.81 -9.88 3.41
C ARG A 17 -18.79 -8.91 4.04
N ILE A 18 -20.02 -9.35 4.24
CA ILE A 18 -21.04 -8.60 4.98
C ILE A 18 -20.81 -8.79 6.49
N GLN A 19 -21.30 -7.85 7.31
CA GLN A 19 -21.21 -7.94 8.78
C GLN A 19 -21.71 -9.30 9.30
N ASP A 20 -22.86 -9.76 8.82
CA ASP A 20 -23.44 -11.05 9.21
C ASP A 20 -22.54 -12.23 8.83
N GLN A 21 -21.96 -12.21 7.63
CA GLN A 21 -21.01 -13.24 7.19
C GLN A 21 -19.74 -13.25 8.05
N HIS A 22 -19.25 -12.06 8.45
CA HIS A 22 -18.12 -11.98 9.35
C HIS A 22 -18.44 -12.59 10.71
N ASN A 23 -19.62 -12.31 11.26
CA ASN A 23 -20.06 -12.87 12.54
C ASN A 23 -20.17 -14.41 12.48
N ILE A 24 -20.69 -14.95 11.38
CA ILE A 24 -20.72 -16.41 11.14
C ILE A 24 -19.30 -16.99 11.13
N PHE A 25 -18.35 -16.33 10.43
CA PHE A 25 -16.95 -16.79 10.42
C PHE A 25 -16.29 -16.72 11.79
N VAL A 26 -16.56 -15.68 12.56
CA VAL A 26 -16.06 -15.56 13.94
C VAL A 26 -16.58 -16.70 14.80
N GLN A 27 -17.89 -17.00 14.74
CA GLN A 27 -18.51 -18.10 15.48
C GLN A 27 -17.92 -19.47 15.10
N GLN A 28 -17.67 -19.69 13.81
CA GLN A 28 -17.05 -20.93 13.32
C GLN A 28 -15.63 -21.11 13.86
N VAL A 29 -14.82 -20.04 13.85
CA VAL A 29 -13.43 -20.09 14.36
C VAL A 29 -13.39 -20.30 15.87
N THR A 30 -14.29 -19.65 16.64
CA THR A 30 -14.36 -19.84 18.09
C THR A 30 -14.83 -21.22 18.50
N ASN A 31 -15.69 -21.87 17.70
CA ASN A 31 -16.27 -23.16 18.05
C ASN A 31 -15.44 -24.36 17.59
N LEU A 32 -14.68 -24.24 16.48
CA LEU A 32 -14.03 -25.39 15.85
C LEU A 32 -12.53 -25.53 16.13
N ASN A 33 -11.89 -24.60 16.84
CA ASN A 33 -10.44 -24.58 17.13
C ASN A 33 -9.53 -24.86 15.91
N ASN A 34 -10.04 -24.69 14.68
CA ASN A 34 -9.34 -25.03 13.45
C ASN A 34 -9.60 -24.02 12.33
N ASN A 35 -8.50 -23.71 11.63
CA ASN A 35 -8.37 -22.95 10.38
C ASN A 35 -8.65 -21.45 10.40
N VAL A 36 -7.84 -20.72 11.17
CA VAL A 36 -7.60 -19.25 11.06
C VAL A 36 -7.25 -18.81 9.63
N THR A 37 -6.71 -19.71 8.80
CA THR A 37 -6.16 -19.42 7.48
C THR A 37 -7.18 -19.33 6.34
N LEU A 38 -8.35 -19.97 6.43
CA LEU A 38 -9.26 -20.12 5.28
C LEU A 38 -10.16 -18.88 5.09
N HIS A 39 -10.55 -18.24 6.19
CA HIS A 39 -11.41 -17.05 6.18
C HIS A 39 -10.68 -15.76 6.59
N GLY A 40 -9.41 -15.82 6.98
CA GLY A 40 -8.66 -14.65 7.43
C GLY A 40 -9.29 -13.96 8.64
N VAL A 41 -9.87 -14.75 9.54
CA VAL A 41 -10.46 -14.31 10.82
C VAL A 41 -9.77 -15.10 11.93
N VAL A 42 -9.25 -14.38 12.93
CA VAL A 42 -8.52 -14.98 14.06
C VAL A 42 -9.45 -15.25 15.25
N GLY A 43 -10.51 -14.45 15.40
CA GLY A 43 -11.46 -14.58 16.50
C GLY A 43 -12.29 -13.32 16.69
N THR A 44 -12.93 -13.22 17.85
CA THR A 44 -13.69 -12.04 18.27
C THR A 44 -12.79 -10.83 18.50
N SER A 45 -13.25 -9.65 18.11
CA SER A 45 -12.54 -8.39 18.41
C SER A 45 -12.70 -8.01 19.87
N SER A 46 -11.63 -7.52 20.50
CA SER A 46 -11.70 -6.93 21.86
C SER A 46 -12.62 -5.71 21.94
N LEU A 47 -12.97 -5.12 20.80
CA LEU A 47 -13.82 -3.94 20.70
C LEU A 47 -15.28 -4.28 20.38
N VAL A 48 -15.66 -5.56 20.37
CA VAL A 48 -17.01 -6.01 19.97
C VAL A 48 -18.13 -5.42 20.83
N ASN A 49 -17.86 -5.10 22.09
CA ASN A 49 -18.84 -4.52 23.01
C ASN A 49 -19.03 -3.00 22.85
N LEU A 50 -18.26 -2.34 21.98
CA LEU A 50 -18.43 -0.91 21.73
C LEU A 50 -19.64 -0.65 20.83
N ILE A 51 -20.50 0.26 21.27
CA ILE A 51 -21.69 0.67 20.52
C ILE A 51 -21.26 1.25 19.16
N GLY A 52 -21.82 0.71 18.08
CA GLY A 52 -21.53 1.14 16.71
C GLY A 52 -20.20 0.63 16.14
N PHE A 53 -19.44 -0.19 16.87
CA PHE A 53 -18.24 -0.83 16.35
C PHE A 53 -18.57 -2.15 15.65
N HIS A 54 -18.07 -2.30 14.42
CA HIS A 54 -18.03 -3.59 13.76
C HIS A 54 -16.74 -3.71 12.94
N ALA A 55 -15.98 -4.79 13.10
CA ALA A 55 -14.65 -4.94 12.51
C ALA A 55 -14.61 -4.68 10.98
N VAL A 56 -15.64 -5.12 10.25
CA VAL A 56 -15.76 -4.89 8.79
C VAL A 56 -15.99 -3.42 8.41
N ALA A 57 -16.68 -2.63 9.24
CA ALA A 57 -17.05 -1.26 8.90
C ALA A 57 -16.11 -0.23 9.53
N SER A 58 -15.73 -0.46 10.79
CA SER A 58 -15.02 0.50 11.64
C SER A 58 -13.50 0.43 11.52
N LEU A 59 -12.95 -0.60 10.88
CA LEU A 59 -11.51 -0.72 10.63
C LEU A 59 -11.26 -0.58 9.12
N PRO A 60 -10.99 0.63 8.61
CA PRO A 60 -10.70 0.84 7.19
C PRO A 60 -9.40 0.13 6.79
N ASN A 61 -9.31 -0.25 5.52
CA ASN A 61 -8.05 -0.77 4.99
C ASN A 61 -6.99 0.34 4.90
N ASP A 62 -5.72 -0.07 4.92
CA ASP A 62 -4.60 0.85 4.79
C ASP A 62 -4.12 0.96 3.33
N PRO A 63 -4.33 2.11 2.66
CA PRO A 63 -3.93 2.27 1.27
C PRO A 63 -2.42 2.24 1.07
N MET A 64 -1.60 2.52 2.10
CA MET A 64 -0.15 2.35 1.99
C MET A 64 0.21 0.88 1.79
N HIS A 65 -0.32 0.00 2.64
CA HIS A 65 0.00 -1.43 2.60
C HIS A 65 -0.67 -2.15 1.41
N ASP A 66 -1.87 -1.72 1.04
CA ASP A 66 -2.62 -2.32 -0.06
C ASP A 66 -2.12 -1.85 -1.42
N TYR A 67 -1.94 -0.54 -1.63
CA TYR A 67 -1.47 -0.02 -2.91
C TYR A 67 0.05 0.05 -2.96
N ASN A 68 0.70 0.89 -2.15
CA ASN A 68 2.15 1.18 -2.30
C ASN A 68 2.99 -0.08 -2.15
N GLU A 69 2.78 -0.84 -1.07
CA GLU A 69 3.55 -2.06 -0.80
C GLU A 69 2.95 -3.31 -1.43
N GLY A 70 1.63 -3.32 -1.61
CA GLY A 70 0.88 -4.43 -2.16
C GLY A 70 0.83 -4.37 -3.67
N VAL A 71 -0.32 -3.97 -4.20
CA VAL A 71 -0.70 -4.14 -5.60
C VAL A 71 0.22 -3.39 -6.55
N CYS A 72 0.61 -2.15 -6.25
CA CYS A 72 1.54 -1.41 -7.11
C CYS A 72 2.91 -2.10 -7.18
N GLY A 73 3.45 -2.52 -6.03
CA GLY A 73 4.73 -3.22 -5.99
C GLY A 73 4.69 -4.58 -6.71
N GLN A 74 3.58 -5.31 -6.60
CA GLN A 74 3.36 -6.55 -7.32
C GLN A 74 3.28 -6.33 -8.83
N LEU A 75 2.49 -5.36 -9.28
CA LEU A 75 2.32 -5.07 -10.71
C LEU A 75 3.63 -4.61 -11.35
N ILE A 76 4.37 -3.69 -10.72
CA ILE A 76 5.68 -3.26 -11.25
C ILE A 76 6.62 -4.45 -11.39
N MET A 77 6.63 -5.38 -10.43
CA MET A 77 7.48 -6.57 -10.54
C MET A 77 7.07 -7.45 -11.73
N ALA A 78 5.78 -7.57 -12.02
CA ALA A 78 5.30 -8.29 -13.20
C ALA A 78 5.73 -7.58 -14.50
N MET A 79 5.49 -6.27 -14.57
CA MET A 79 5.89 -5.44 -15.72
C MET A 79 7.41 -5.46 -15.95
N LEU A 80 8.22 -5.43 -14.89
CA LEU A 80 9.68 -5.54 -14.99
C LEU A 80 10.14 -6.89 -15.54
N LYS A 81 9.47 -7.99 -15.15
CA LYS A 81 9.75 -9.32 -15.72
C LYS A 81 9.41 -9.36 -17.20
N GLU A 82 8.26 -8.80 -17.57
CA GLU A 82 7.81 -8.73 -18.97
C GLU A 82 8.76 -7.85 -19.82
N ALA A 83 9.09 -6.66 -19.32
CA ALA A 83 10.03 -5.75 -19.96
C ALA A 83 11.41 -6.39 -20.11
N SER A 84 11.91 -7.09 -19.07
CA SER A 84 13.18 -7.80 -19.14
C SER A 84 13.17 -8.89 -20.21
N THR A 85 12.08 -9.63 -20.38
CA THR A 85 11.99 -10.64 -21.44
C THR A 85 12.01 -10.02 -22.84
N LYS A 86 11.41 -8.83 -23.01
CA LYS A 86 11.36 -8.12 -24.29
C LYS A 86 12.68 -7.41 -24.63
N ARG A 87 13.34 -6.79 -23.65
CA ARG A 87 14.67 -6.16 -23.82
C ARG A 87 15.80 -7.15 -24.11
N LEU A 88 15.65 -8.41 -23.70
CA LEU A 88 16.62 -9.48 -24.00
C LEU A 88 16.61 -9.93 -25.48
N LEU A 89 15.72 -9.38 -26.32
CA LEU A 89 15.57 -9.79 -27.72
C LEU A 89 16.16 -8.79 -28.73
N THR A 90 16.52 -7.57 -28.32
CA THR A 90 17.01 -6.52 -29.22
C THR A 90 18.45 -6.14 -28.89
N TYR A 91 19.41 -6.77 -29.56
CA TYR A 91 20.82 -6.35 -29.59
C TYR A 91 21.22 -6.10 -31.04
N GLY A 92 21.96 -5.02 -31.30
CA GLY A 92 22.56 -4.78 -32.61
C GLY A 92 23.54 -5.89 -32.99
N ASP A 93 23.82 -6.06 -34.28
CA ASP A 93 24.70 -7.13 -34.78
C ASP A 93 26.09 -7.12 -34.13
N ASN A 94 26.59 -5.93 -33.77
CA ASN A 94 27.88 -5.74 -33.09
C ASN A 94 27.88 -6.17 -31.61
N ASP A 95 26.72 -6.22 -30.95
CA ASP A 95 26.59 -6.49 -29.51
C ASP A 95 26.16 -7.93 -29.20
N LYS A 96 25.87 -8.74 -30.24
CA LYS A 96 25.44 -10.15 -30.10
C LYS A 96 26.45 -11.01 -29.33
N SER A 97 27.75 -10.72 -29.45
CA SER A 97 28.84 -11.43 -28.77
C SER A 97 28.96 -11.06 -27.28
N ASN A 98 28.57 -9.84 -26.91
CA ASN A 98 28.70 -9.29 -25.55
C ASN A 98 27.36 -9.20 -24.80
N LYS A 99 26.36 -10.00 -25.22
CA LYS A 99 25.04 -9.97 -24.59
C LYS A 99 25.16 -10.15 -23.07
N PRO A 100 24.59 -9.23 -22.26
CA PRO A 100 24.56 -9.42 -20.82
C PRO A 100 23.88 -10.74 -20.50
N PRO A 101 24.34 -11.46 -19.46
CA PRO A 101 23.78 -12.75 -19.12
C PRO A 101 22.29 -12.58 -18.82
N ILE A 102 21.47 -13.45 -19.41
CA ILE A 102 20.02 -13.51 -19.17
C ILE A 102 19.77 -13.43 -17.66
N LEU A 103 18.93 -12.48 -17.23
CA LEU A 103 18.50 -12.34 -15.85
C LEU A 103 17.78 -13.63 -15.41
N ARG A 104 18.56 -14.57 -14.87
CA ARG A 104 18.02 -15.87 -14.44
C ARG A 104 17.05 -15.63 -13.28
N LYS A 105 15.97 -16.42 -13.21
CA LYS A 105 14.97 -16.39 -12.12
C LYS A 105 15.60 -16.38 -10.70
N LYS A 106 16.81 -16.95 -10.56
CA LYS A 106 17.60 -16.95 -9.32
C LYS A 106 18.09 -15.56 -8.85
N HIS A 107 18.18 -14.57 -9.73
CA HIS A 107 18.51 -13.17 -9.40
C HIS A 107 17.26 -12.37 -9.01
N LEU A 108 16.08 -12.85 -9.43
CA LEU A 108 14.75 -12.32 -9.09
C LEU A 108 14.16 -13.00 -7.83
N LYS A 109 15.01 -13.64 -7.01
CA LYS A 109 14.70 -14.69 -6.01
C LYS A 109 13.59 -14.40 -4.99
N LYS A 110 13.21 -13.13 -4.76
CA LYS A 110 12.13 -12.79 -3.82
C LYS A 110 10.81 -12.38 -4.46
N GLY A 111 10.76 -12.19 -5.79
CA GLY A 111 9.55 -11.75 -6.50
C GLY A 111 8.93 -10.46 -5.94
N LYS A 112 9.70 -9.67 -5.19
CA LYS A 112 9.28 -8.46 -4.48
C LYS A 112 10.33 -7.37 -4.72
N ILE A 113 9.85 -6.16 -4.91
CA ILE A 113 10.69 -4.97 -5.03
C ILE A 113 11.18 -4.59 -3.64
N VAL A 114 12.50 -4.48 -3.47
CA VAL A 114 13.11 -3.95 -2.25
C VAL A 114 12.93 -2.45 -2.23
N GLY A 115 12.53 -1.89 -1.08
CA GLY A 115 12.35 -0.46 -0.90
C GLY A 115 11.19 -0.13 0.02
N THR A 116 11.16 1.12 0.49
CA THR A 116 10.07 1.67 1.28
C THR A 116 8.80 1.85 0.44
N ALA A 117 7.64 1.97 1.09
CA ALA A 117 6.38 2.28 0.41
C ALA A 117 6.49 3.51 -0.52
N SER A 118 7.16 4.58 -0.06
CA SER A 118 7.41 5.79 -0.86
C SER A 118 8.25 5.52 -2.11
N GLN A 119 9.31 4.72 -2.00
CA GLN A 119 10.18 4.37 -3.13
C GLN A 119 9.43 3.53 -4.17
N LYS A 120 8.64 2.55 -3.73
CA LYS A 120 7.80 1.72 -4.61
C LYS A 120 6.75 2.57 -5.34
N MET A 121 6.11 3.50 -4.64
CA MET A 121 5.13 4.43 -5.24
C MET A 121 5.78 5.41 -6.22
N LEU A 122 6.99 5.89 -5.95
CA LEU A 122 7.73 6.72 -6.90
C LEU A 122 8.05 5.93 -8.18
N LEU A 123 8.59 4.71 -8.03
CA LEU A 123 8.85 3.83 -9.16
C LEU A 123 7.56 3.54 -9.95
N PHE A 124 6.44 3.30 -9.26
CA PHE A 124 5.13 3.11 -9.89
C PHE A 124 4.78 4.30 -10.79
N LYS A 125 4.92 5.53 -10.29
CA LYS A 125 4.59 6.77 -11.01
C LYS A 125 5.53 7.03 -12.20
N LEU A 126 6.83 6.75 -12.03
CA LEU A 126 7.85 7.02 -13.04
C LEU A 126 8.00 5.88 -14.07
N PHE A 127 7.39 4.71 -13.83
CA PHE A 127 7.52 3.55 -14.71
C PHE A 127 7.36 3.85 -16.21
N PRO A 128 6.35 4.63 -16.67
CA PRO A 128 6.14 4.92 -18.08
C PRO A 128 7.26 5.78 -18.68
N MET A 129 7.90 6.62 -17.87
CA MET A 129 9.04 7.43 -18.32
C MET A 129 10.30 6.57 -18.43
N ILE A 130 10.52 5.67 -17.48
CA ILE A 130 11.71 4.79 -17.44
C ILE A 130 11.67 3.76 -18.58
N PHE A 131 10.48 3.26 -18.93
CA PHE A 131 10.26 2.24 -19.95
C PHE A 131 9.42 2.76 -21.11
N HIS A 132 9.61 4.03 -21.49
CA HIS A 132 8.82 4.69 -22.54
C HIS A 132 8.92 3.96 -23.89
N ASP A 133 10.06 3.33 -24.15
CA ASP A 133 10.39 2.55 -25.35
C ASP A 133 9.64 1.21 -25.42
N LEU A 134 9.22 0.67 -24.28
CA LEU A 134 8.66 -0.68 -24.17
C LEU A 134 7.21 -0.71 -23.71
N ILE A 135 6.70 0.37 -23.10
CA ILE A 135 5.41 0.33 -22.39
C ILE A 135 4.25 -0.09 -23.28
N ASP A 136 4.24 0.34 -24.54
CA ASP A 136 3.19 0.01 -25.50
C ASP A 136 3.22 -1.46 -25.93
N GLN A 137 4.36 -2.11 -25.76
CA GLN A 137 4.50 -3.52 -26.05
C GLN A 137 4.05 -4.39 -24.88
N LEU A 138 3.88 -3.85 -23.66
CA LEU A 138 3.57 -4.64 -22.48
C LEU A 138 2.09 -5.04 -22.44
N GLU A 139 1.81 -6.34 -22.31
CA GLU A 139 0.46 -6.89 -22.11
C GLU A 139 -0.16 -6.39 -20.80
N SER A 140 0.69 -6.16 -19.80
CA SER A 140 0.30 -5.62 -18.49
C SER A 140 0.02 -4.11 -18.46
N LYS A 141 0.17 -3.40 -19.59
CA LYS A 141 -0.07 -1.95 -19.71
C LYS A 141 -1.49 -1.55 -19.32
N GLU A 142 -2.51 -2.29 -19.77
CA GLU A 142 -3.91 -1.95 -19.49
C GLU A 142 -4.25 -2.03 -17.98
N ILE A 143 -3.70 -3.04 -17.30
CA ILE A 143 -3.80 -3.16 -15.83
C ILE A 143 -3.15 -1.94 -15.18
N TYR A 144 -1.97 -1.55 -15.65
CA TYR A 144 -1.21 -0.43 -15.11
C TYR A 144 -1.94 0.90 -15.24
N ILE A 145 -2.52 1.19 -16.41
CA ILE A 145 -3.31 2.40 -16.65
C ILE A 145 -4.53 2.42 -15.72
N CYS A 146 -5.26 1.32 -15.64
CA CYS A 146 -6.42 1.22 -14.76
C CYS A 146 -6.04 1.42 -13.28
N LEU A 147 -4.96 0.78 -12.82
CA LEU A 147 -4.48 0.93 -11.44
C LEU A 147 -3.99 2.35 -11.15
N ARG A 148 -3.32 3.01 -12.11
CA ARG A 148 -2.87 4.41 -12.01
C ARG A 148 -4.04 5.36 -11.77
N GLU A 149 -5.16 5.16 -12.45
CA GLU A 149 -6.36 5.96 -12.25
C GLU A 149 -6.97 5.72 -10.86
N ILE A 150 -7.09 4.44 -10.45
CA ILE A 150 -7.57 4.08 -9.10
C ILE A 150 -6.69 4.75 -8.04
N VAL A 151 -5.37 4.62 -8.14
CA VAL A 151 -4.42 5.24 -7.20
C VAL A 151 -4.58 6.77 -7.20
N SER A 152 -4.76 7.40 -8.35
CA SER A 152 -4.98 8.85 -8.42
C SER A 152 -6.22 9.28 -7.64
N LEU A 153 -7.31 8.52 -7.74
CA LEU A 153 -8.56 8.79 -7.01
C LEU A 153 -8.45 8.47 -5.52
N VAL A 154 -7.93 7.31 -5.15
CA VAL A 154 -7.81 6.85 -3.75
C VAL A 154 -6.93 7.79 -2.92
N PHE A 155 -5.85 8.30 -3.52
CA PHE A 155 -4.93 9.22 -2.87
C PHE A 155 -5.34 10.69 -3.02
N ALA A 156 -6.46 11.00 -3.68
CA ALA A 156 -6.96 12.37 -3.81
C ALA A 156 -7.45 12.93 -2.46
N CYS A 157 -7.02 14.15 -2.15
CA CYS A 157 -7.51 14.91 -1.00
C CYS A 157 -7.63 16.39 -1.42
N PRO A 158 -8.85 16.97 -1.47
CA PRO A 158 -10.14 16.37 -1.10
C PRO A 158 -10.65 15.32 -2.11
N PHE A 159 -11.46 14.37 -1.63
CA PHE A 159 -12.14 13.38 -2.47
C PHE A 159 -13.59 13.83 -2.73
N ARG A 160 -14.03 13.86 -4.00
CA ARG A 160 -15.41 14.24 -4.35
C ARG A 160 -16.32 13.02 -4.34
N LYS A 161 -17.48 13.11 -3.69
CA LYS A 161 -18.47 12.01 -3.63
C LYS A 161 -18.93 11.55 -5.01
N SER A 162 -19.02 12.45 -6.00
CA SER A 162 -19.39 12.12 -7.38
C SER A 162 -18.41 11.14 -8.06
N TRP A 163 -17.19 10.98 -7.55
CA TRP A 163 -16.21 10.03 -8.08
C TRP A 163 -16.39 8.60 -7.56
N LEU A 164 -17.27 8.37 -6.57
CA LEU A 164 -17.47 7.04 -5.98
C LEU A 164 -17.93 6.00 -7.00
N SER A 165 -18.91 6.36 -7.83
CA SER A 165 -19.42 5.46 -8.89
C SER A 165 -18.32 5.12 -9.89
N TYR A 166 -17.55 6.12 -10.33
CA TYR A 166 -16.43 5.93 -11.24
C TYR A 166 -15.33 5.05 -10.64
N LEU A 167 -14.94 5.31 -9.40
CA LEU A 167 -13.97 4.49 -8.67
C LEU A 167 -14.44 3.04 -8.55
N HIS A 168 -15.73 2.82 -8.27
CA HIS A 168 -16.31 1.48 -8.21
C HIS A 168 -16.21 0.74 -9.54
N SER A 169 -16.57 1.39 -10.66
CA SER A 169 -16.42 0.82 -12.00
C SER A 169 -14.96 0.52 -12.35
N LEU A 170 -14.03 1.39 -11.98
CA LEU A 170 -12.59 1.15 -12.17
C LEU A 170 -12.09 -0.05 -11.37
N CYS A 171 -12.51 -0.20 -10.12
CA CYS A 171 -12.16 -1.35 -9.28
C CYS A 171 -12.62 -2.69 -9.90
N ILE A 172 -13.84 -2.74 -10.43
CA ILE A 172 -14.36 -3.91 -11.14
C ILE A 172 -13.53 -4.18 -12.40
N ARG A 173 -13.29 -3.15 -13.22
CA ARG A 173 -12.46 -3.26 -14.43
C ARG A 173 -11.07 -3.80 -14.11
N PHE A 174 -10.44 -3.27 -13.07
CA PHE A 174 -9.12 -3.69 -12.60
C PHE A 174 -9.12 -5.17 -12.22
N GLN A 175 -10.11 -5.64 -11.47
CA GLN A 175 -10.21 -7.06 -11.13
C GLN A 175 -10.38 -7.95 -12.37
N CYS A 176 -11.24 -7.57 -13.32
CA CYS A 176 -11.42 -8.32 -14.56
C CYS A 176 -10.10 -8.41 -15.35
N LEU A 177 -9.37 -7.30 -15.49
CA LEU A 177 -8.06 -7.29 -16.16
C LEU A 177 -7.04 -8.17 -15.44
N MET A 178 -7.00 -8.12 -14.10
CA MET A 178 -6.12 -8.97 -13.29
C MET A 178 -6.41 -10.46 -13.48
N VAL A 179 -7.68 -10.86 -13.49
CA VAL A 179 -8.07 -12.26 -13.72
C VAL A 179 -7.73 -12.71 -15.14
N HIS A 180 -7.94 -11.84 -16.14
CA HIS A 180 -7.73 -12.18 -17.54
C HIS A 180 -6.24 -12.25 -17.91
N LEU A 181 -5.44 -11.25 -17.54
CA LEU A 181 -4.06 -11.10 -17.99
C LEU A 181 -3.04 -11.64 -16.98
N LEU A 182 -3.33 -11.60 -15.67
CA LEU A 182 -2.41 -12.02 -14.60
C LEU A 182 -3.11 -12.91 -13.54
N PRO A 183 -3.76 -14.03 -13.93
CA PRO A 183 -4.56 -14.86 -13.01
C PRO A 183 -3.76 -15.43 -11.84
N HIS A 184 -2.46 -15.68 -12.04
CA HIS A 184 -1.55 -16.21 -11.03
C HIS A 184 -1.17 -15.17 -9.94
N MET A 185 -1.51 -13.90 -10.12
CA MET A 185 -1.20 -12.83 -9.18
C MET A 185 -2.38 -12.44 -8.29
N VAL A 186 -3.60 -12.94 -8.56
CA VAL A 186 -4.80 -12.59 -7.78
C VAL A 186 -4.63 -13.05 -6.33
N SER A 187 -4.35 -12.10 -5.45
CA SER A 187 -4.12 -12.31 -4.01
C SER A 187 -5.17 -11.56 -3.18
N PRO A 188 -5.36 -11.89 -1.89
CA PRO A 188 -6.30 -11.16 -1.03
C PRO A 188 -6.09 -9.64 -1.02
N LYS A 189 -4.83 -9.17 -1.15
CA LYS A 189 -4.50 -7.74 -1.25
C LYS A 189 -5.09 -7.07 -2.50
N ILE A 190 -5.18 -7.81 -3.60
CA ILE A 190 -5.81 -7.32 -4.84
C ILE A 190 -7.33 -7.26 -4.67
N HIS A 191 -7.92 -8.17 -3.89
CA HIS A 191 -9.33 -8.05 -3.54
C HIS A 191 -9.61 -6.81 -2.68
N SER A 192 -8.73 -6.47 -1.73
CA SER A 192 -8.88 -5.25 -0.91
C SER A 192 -9.04 -3.96 -1.74
N VAL A 193 -8.41 -3.88 -2.93
CA VAL A 193 -8.55 -2.75 -3.87
C VAL A 193 -10.01 -2.52 -4.26
N THR A 194 -10.81 -3.58 -4.36
CA THR A 194 -12.21 -3.49 -4.81
C THR A 194 -13.15 -2.88 -3.78
N ASP A 195 -12.76 -2.85 -2.51
CA ASP A 195 -13.58 -2.32 -1.42
C ASP A 195 -13.38 -0.82 -1.18
N TYR A 196 -12.36 -0.19 -1.79
CA TYR A 196 -12.01 1.21 -1.50
C TYR A 196 -13.11 2.20 -1.82
N ALA A 197 -13.95 1.97 -2.85
CA ALA A 197 -15.09 2.85 -3.11
C ALA A 197 -16.05 2.89 -1.91
N LYS A 198 -16.41 1.73 -1.34
CA LYS A 198 -17.29 1.65 -0.18
C LYS A 198 -16.61 2.16 1.09
N GLN A 199 -15.33 1.86 1.27
CA GLN A 199 -14.58 2.35 2.42
C GLN A 199 -14.46 3.87 2.42
N ILE A 200 -14.27 4.49 1.27
CA ILE A 200 -14.24 5.96 1.15
C ILE A 200 -15.62 6.56 1.43
N GLU A 201 -16.69 5.89 1.03
CA GLU A 201 -18.06 6.31 1.33
C GLU A 201 -18.35 6.31 2.84
N ILE A 202 -17.94 5.25 3.56
CA ILE A 202 -18.20 5.08 5.00
C ILE A 202 -17.23 5.92 5.85
N ASN A 203 -15.93 5.81 5.58
CA ASN A 203 -14.87 6.33 6.45
C ASN A 203 -14.30 7.67 5.94
N GLY A 204 -14.68 8.12 4.75
CA GLY A 204 -14.10 9.30 4.12
C GLY A 204 -12.78 9.02 3.39
N PRO A 205 -12.03 10.06 2.97
CA PRO A 205 -10.88 9.91 2.08
C PRO A 205 -9.84 8.91 2.59
N ALA A 206 -9.49 7.92 1.77
CA ALA A 206 -8.62 6.80 2.18
C ALA A 206 -7.25 7.24 2.70
N ILE A 207 -6.67 8.30 2.12
CA ILE A 207 -5.37 8.84 2.55
C ILE A 207 -5.36 9.30 4.01
N ARG A 208 -6.52 9.56 4.64
CA ARG A 208 -6.58 9.93 6.07
C ARG A 208 -6.32 8.75 7.00
N HIS A 209 -6.45 7.52 6.51
CA HIS A 209 -6.32 6.29 7.29
C HIS A 209 -5.02 5.52 7.00
N TRP A 210 -4.11 6.09 6.21
CA TRP A 210 -2.87 5.42 5.82
C TRP A 210 -1.82 5.36 6.94
N CYS A 211 -1.03 4.29 7.01
CA CYS A 211 -0.03 4.15 8.09
C CYS A 211 1.33 4.82 7.84
N MET A 212 1.54 5.48 6.69
CA MET A 212 2.82 6.14 6.33
C MET A 212 3.42 6.99 7.45
N ARG A 213 2.59 7.83 8.09
CA ARG A 213 3.03 8.77 9.13
C ARG A 213 3.30 8.07 10.46
N PHE A 214 2.46 7.10 10.81
CA PHE A 214 2.65 6.29 12.02
C PHE A 214 3.94 5.48 11.94
N GLU A 215 4.22 4.83 10.80
CA GLU A 215 5.48 4.10 10.62
C GLU A 215 6.70 5.00 10.64
N SER A 216 6.61 6.17 9.98
CA SER A 216 7.69 7.16 9.99
C SER A 216 8.01 7.64 11.41
N LYS A 217 6.98 7.93 12.22
CA LYS A 217 7.15 8.28 13.64
C LYS A 217 7.72 7.10 14.43
N HIS A 218 7.26 5.88 14.16
CA HIS A 218 7.75 4.67 14.82
C HIS A 218 9.24 4.40 14.55
N GLN A 219 9.76 4.75 13.37
CA GLN A 219 11.20 4.62 13.08
C GLN A 219 12.09 5.42 14.05
N ILE A 220 11.63 6.58 14.52
CA ILE A 220 12.36 7.39 15.51
C ILE A 220 12.53 6.58 16.80
N PHE A 221 11.45 5.97 17.30
CA PHE A 221 11.49 5.13 18.49
C PHE A 221 12.41 3.92 18.32
N LYS A 222 12.38 3.26 17.17
CA LYS A 222 13.28 2.13 16.87
C LYS A 222 14.76 2.55 16.93
N ARG A 223 15.10 3.72 16.37
CA ARG A 223 16.47 4.24 16.41
C ARG A 223 16.91 4.59 17.83
N LEU A 224 16.03 5.24 18.60
CA LEU A 224 16.32 5.59 20.00
C LEU A 224 16.52 4.33 20.86
N ALA A 225 15.67 3.32 20.70
CA ALA A 225 15.79 2.05 21.40
C ALA A 225 17.17 1.41 21.19
N VAL A 226 17.65 1.38 19.94
CA VAL A 226 18.99 0.86 19.59
C VAL A 226 20.09 1.77 20.13
N LYS A 227 19.98 3.10 19.98
CA LYS A 227 21.00 4.08 20.42
C LYS A 227 21.27 4.00 21.92
N TYR A 228 20.23 3.91 22.74
CA TYR A 228 20.39 3.96 24.20
C TYR A 228 20.73 2.61 24.82
N ASN A 229 20.48 1.49 24.12
CA ASN A 229 20.78 0.13 24.56
C ASN A 229 20.34 -0.16 26.02
N ASN A 230 19.29 0.52 26.48
CA ASN A 230 18.77 0.41 27.84
C ASN A 230 17.38 -0.22 27.78
N PHE A 231 17.30 -1.48 28.20
CA PHE A 231 16.08 -2.28 28.16
C PHE A 231 15.25 -2.18 29.45
N LYS A 232 15.77 -1.51 30.50
CA LYS A 232 15.01 -1.31 31.73
C LYS A 232 13.96 -0.21 31.52
N ASN A 233 12.70 -0.62 31.49
CA ASN A 233 11.56 0.28 31.26
C ASN A 233 11.72 1.13 29.98
N ILE A 234 11.94 0.45 28.86
CA ILE A 234 12.12 1.07 27.54
C ILE A 234 10.98 2.01 27.15
N LEU A 235 9.74 1.66 27.51
CA LEU A 235 8.56 2.47 27.21
C LEU A 235 8.62 3.84 27.87
N TYR A 236 9.02 3.90 29.15
CA TYR A 236 9.22 5.17 29.86
C TYR A 236 10.32 6.02 29.23
N THR A 237 11.44 5.41 28.88
CA THR A 237 12.57 6.13 28.26
C THR A 237 12.16 6.74 26.91
N LEU A 238 11.47 5.96 26.07
CA LEU A 238 10.99 6.40 24.76
C LEU A 238 9.90 7.47 24.88
N SER A 239 8.95 7.31 25.82
CA SER A 239 7.87 8.27 26.02
C SER A 239 8.38 9.62 26.53
N LYS A 240 9.25 9.61 27.56
CA LYS A 240 9.86 10.83 28.12
C LYS A 240 10.64 11.61 27.07
N ARG A 241 11.48 10.93 26.28
CA ARG A 241 12.24 11.59 25.22
C ARG A 241 11.35 12.15 24.12
N ASN A 242 10.31 11.41 23.73
CA ASN A 242 9.35 11.93 22.77
C ASN A 242 8.60 13.16 23.30
N GLN A 243 8.18 13.15 24.57
CA GLN A 243 7.54 14.31 25.21
C GLN A 243 8.48 15.52 25.20
N LEU A 244 9.73 15.38 25.64
CA LEU A 244 10.72 16.46 25.61
C LEU A 244 10.94 17.01 24.19
N HIS A 245 11.05 16.13 23.20
CA HIS A 245 11.20 16.54 21.81
C HIS A 245 9.94 17.27 21.28
N GLN A 246 8.73 16.82 21.64
CA GLN A 246 7.51 17.55 21.29
C GLN A 246 7.44 18.93 21.95
N CYS A 247 7.82 19.04 23.24
CA CYS A 247 7.88 20.34 23.92
C CYS A 247 8.80 21.32 23.21
N LEU A 248 9.98 20.87 22.78
CA LEU A 248 10.92 21.68 22.00
C LEU A 248 10.35 22.10 20.65
N LEU A 249 9.71 21.19 19.91
CA LEU A 249 9.11 21.52 18.62
C LEU A 249 7.97 22.54 18.77
N LEU A 250 7.19 22.44 19.84
CA LEU A 250 6.12 23.38 20.15
C LEU A 250 6.66 24.76 20.56
N SER A 251 7.71 24.82 21.39
CA SER A 251 8.32 26.08 21.77
C SER A 251 8.92 26.80 20.57
N ILE A 252 9.60 26.07 19.68
CA ILE A 252 10.13 26.59 18.42
C ILE A 252 8.99 27.06 17.50
N SER A 253 7.93 26.27 17.34
CA SER A 253 6.78 26.65 16.51
C SER A 253 6.13 27.94 17.02
N ASN A 254 5.91 28.05 18.32
CA ASN A 254 5.34 29.25 18.94
C ASN A 254 6.26 30.46 18.76
N TYR A 255 7.57 30.28 18.91
CA TYR A 255 8.55 31.32 18.62
C TYR A 255 8.45 31.80 17.17
N TYR A 256 8.31 30.90 16.18
CA TYR A 256 8.13 31.29 14.79
C TYR A 256 6.77 31.95 14.50
N THR A 257 5.70 31.59 15.21
CA THR A 257 4.42 32.30 15.07
C THR A 257 4.57 33.74 15.56
N ILE A 258 5.24 33.94 16.70
CA ILE A 258 5.52 35.26 17.29
C ILE A 258 6.45 36.08 16.39
N VAL A 259 7.48 35.46 15.81
CA VAL A 259 8.47 36.16 14.96
C VAL A 259 7.94 36.42 13.55
N ASN A 260 7.07 35.58 12.98
CA ASN A 260 6.46 35.84 11.66
C ASN A 260 5.31 36.88 11.70
N GLU A 261 4.83 37.26 12.88
CA GLU A 261 4.09 38.53 13.04
C GLU A 261 5.01 39.76 12.92
N GLY A 262 6.33 39.55 12.90
CA GLY A 262 7.37 40.58 12.76
C GLY A 262 8.16 40.56 11.45
N TYR A 263 8.72 39.42 10.98
CA TYR A 263 9.44 39.27 9.70
C TYR A 263 9.60 37.80 9.29
N SER A 264 9.63 37.52 7.97
CA SER A 264 9.62 36.18 7.37
C SER A 264 10.99 35.48 7.34
N VAL A 265 11.12 34.30 7.96
CA VAL A 265 12.29 33.41 7.81
C VAL A 265 11.86 31.96 7.49
N SER A 266 12.61 31.30 6.58
CA SER A 266 12.28 30.01 5.97
C SER A 266 12.54 28.78 6.85
N LYS A 267 11.61 27.80 6.80
CA LYS A 267 11.54 26.55 7.59
C LYS A 267 12.63 25.49 7.38
N ARG A 268 13.60 25.66 6.46
CA ARG A 268 14.41 24.53 5.95
C ARG A 268 15.62 24.13 6.81
N ASP A 269 16.10 24.97 7.72
CA ASP A 269 17.43 24.76 8.34
C ASP A 269 17.42 24.02 9.69
N LEU A 270 16.26 23.62 10.23
CA LEU A 270 16.17 23.02 11.58
C LEU A 270 16.05 21.50 11.62
N CYS A 271 15.80 20.82 10.49
CA CYS A 271 15.71 19.36 10.47
C CYS A 271 17.06 18.62 10.58
N THR A 272 18.17 19.35 10.67
CA THR A 272 19.54 18.81 10.65
C THR A 272 20.34 19.08 11.93
N LEU A 273 19.77 19.71 12.95
CA LEU A 273 20.50 19.93 14.21
C LEU A 273 20.74 18.58 14.91
N PRO A 274 22.01 18.24 15.24
CA PRO A 274 22.34 17.00 15.91
C PRO A 274 21.73 16.99 17.31
N ILE A 275 20.96 15.94 17.61
CA ILE A 275 20.35 15.71 18.92
C ILE A 275 21.36 14.94 19.77
N ASP A 276 22.21 15.68 20.48
CA ASP A 276 22.95 15.18 21.63
C ASP A 276 22.41 15.83 22.91
N ILE A 277 21.39 15.18 23.48
CA ILE A 277 20.97 15.24 24.89
C ILE A 277 20.51 13.84 25.36
#